data_AF-A0AAF0FT79-F1
#
_entry.id   AF-A0AAF0FT79-F1
#
_cell.length_a   1.000
_cell.length_b   1.000
_cell.length_c   1.000
_cell.angle_alpha   90.00
_cell.angle_beta   90.00
_cell.angle_gamma   90.00
#
_symmetry.space_group_name_H-M   'P 1'
#
loop_
_entity.id
_entity.type
_entity.pdbx_description
1 polymer ?
#
loop_
_entity_poly.entity_id
_entity_poly.type
_entity_poly.pdbx_seq_one_letter_code
_entity_poly.pdbx_strand_id
1 'polypeptide(L)'
;MLKVYSTSRQYRRNLLVLSIILVVMSAVVGYCIGWYTGSLVINNKDTAEETVKLNNAITASIEIEQYRDNKLIAVYKKENDPLTRNFIAIIINTFLAMKYQGTPVPITFTDGTILNDFILDNAYNNKLKGTYIAIGNGTGTPSFTDYNMFNSVYMSRTVLTQETHNMTHYIAVIEAYFIIDEDMNITEVGLLLKTRIGSTYKYILLAHDTVYIIAKTYDAIVVKYVFTFTKPFTYNFAVLITRLVLSGLQYAYIVDINRITRCPDFGVDGAGDDLIKEDILMWLGNNPSPLFTMYKYDVSTKIAETSKTPRVTYGYNKTSIWVIIHGWIELDAEETATEVGLLLKTDGVWDYSWYPAWINILYIPLDTTLTGPGIHGVKIILYYSQEG
;
A
#
# COMPACT_ATOMS: atom_id res chain seq x y z
N MET A 1 4.78 66.96 62.70
CA MET A 1 3.59 66.57 61.90
C MET A 1 3.98 66.52 60.43
N LEU A 2 4.71 65.49 60.01
CA LEU A 2 4.22 64.27 59.34
C LEU A 2 3.64 64.50 57.92
N LYS A 3 4.55 64.52 56.93
CA LYS A 3 4.32 64.18 55.52
C LYS A 3 3.94 62.69 55.42
N VAL A 4 2.66 62.35 55.45
CA VAL A 4 2.18 60.95 55.25
C VAL A 4 1.12 60.85 54.14
N TYR A 5 0.71 61.96 53.52
CA TYR A 5 -0.40 61.97 52.56
C TYR A 5 -0.04 61.75 51.07
N SER A 6 1.24 61.65 50.68
CA SER A 6 1.61 61.52 49.25
C SER A 6 1.69 60.07 48.74
N THR A 7 1.94 59.09 49.61
CA THR A 7 2.12 57.68 49.22
C THR A 7 0.80 56.99 48.85
N SER A 8 -0.31 57.35 49.50
CA SER A 8 -1.62 56.72 49.23
C SER A 8 -2.18 57.06 47.85
N ARG A 9 -1.94 58.28 47.35
CA ARG A 9 -2.40 58.72 46.02
C ARG A 9 -1.61 58.05 44.90
N GLN A 10 -0.31 57.84 45.11
CA GLN A 10 0.54 57.11 44.17
C GLN A 10 0.17 55.63 44.11
N TYR A 11 -0.14 55.01 45.27
CA TYR A 11 -0.62 53.64 45.33
C TYR A 11 -1.94 53.44 44.58
N ARG A 12 -2.91 54.36 44.75
CA ARG A 12 -4.20 54.32 44.03
C ARG A 12 -4.03 54.48 42.51
N ARG A 13 -3.11 55.34 42.06
CA ARG A 13 -2.80 55.47 40.61
C ARG A 13 -2.17 54.20 40.06
N ASN A 14 -1.22 53.60 40.78
CA ASN A 14 -0.58 52.35 40.35
C ASN A 14 -1.59 51.19 40.32
N LEU A 15 -2.50 51.11 41.31
CA LEU A 15 -3.57 50.11 41.32
C LEU A 15 -4.51 50.27 40.12
N LEU A 16 -4.91 51.50 39.80
CA LEU A 16 -5.77 51.80 38.65
C LEU A 16 -5.10 51.40 37.33
N VAL A 17 -3.81 51.71 37.15
CA VAL A 17 -3.04 51.34 35.97
C VAL A 17 -2.93 49.82 35.84
N LEU A 18 -2.65 49.11 36.94
CA LEU A 18 -2.63 47.64 36.97
C LEU A 18 -3.98 47.03 36.61
N SER A 19 -5.09 47.59 37.12
CA SER A 19 -6.44 47.14 36.77
C SER A 19 -6.72 47.33 35.27
N ILE A 20 -6.34 48.47 34.68
CA ILE A 20 -6.50 48.72 33.25
C ILE A 20 -5.68 47.72 32.42
N ILE A 21 -4.43 47.46 32.79
CA ILE A 21 -3.57 46.48 32.10
C ILE A 21 -4.19 45.08 32.16
N LEU A 22 -4.73 44.67 33.32
CA LEU A 22 -5.41 43.39 33.48
C LEU A 22 -6.63 43.25 32.57
N VAL A 23 -7.48 44.29 32.48
CA VAL A 23 -8.66 44.27 31.59
C VAL A 23 -8.24 44.15 30.12
N VAL A 24 -7.23 44.90 29.69
CA VAL A 24 -6.72 44.84 28.31
C VAL A 24 -6.13 43.46 28.01
N MET A 25 -5.33 42.91 28.93
CA MET A 25 -4.78 41.55 28.78
C MET A 25 -5.89 40.50 28.69
N SER A 26 -6.93 40.58 29.52
CA SER A 26 -8.07 39.65 29.46
C SER A 26 -8.84 39.77 28.14
N ALA A 27 -9.00 40.98 27.59
CA ALA A 27 -9.64 41.19 26.29
C ALA A 27 -8.80 40.61 25.14
N VAL A 28 -7.47 40.80 25.15
CA VAL A 28 -6.56 40.23 24.15
C VAL A 28 -6.55 38.70 24.23
N VAL A 29 -6.46 38.12 25.44
CA VAL A 29 -6.52 36.67 25.64
C VAL A 29 -7.87 36.12 25.17
N GLY A 30 -8.99 36.79 25.50
CA GLY A 30 -10.32 36.41 25.02
C GLY A 30 -10.44 36.46 23.49
N TYR A 31 -9.87 37.48 22.85
CA TYR A 31 -9.81 37.58 21.39
C TYR A 31 -8.94 36.46 20.77
N CYS A 32 -7.76 36.18 21.32
CA CYS A 32 -6.89 35.11 20.85
C CYS A 32 -7.54 33.73 21.03
N ILE A 33 -8.20 33.47 22.17
CA ILE A 33 -8.95 32.24 22.41
C ILE A 33 -10.12 32.15 21.44
N GLY A 34 -10.92 33.21 21.26
CA GLY A 34 -12.04 33.23 20.33
C GLY A 34 -11.64 33.04 18.87
N TRP A 35 -10.51 33.62 18.46
CA TRP A 35 -9.93 33.41 17.13
C TRP A 35 -9.41 31.97 16.97
N TYR A 36 -8.70 31.44 17.96
CA TYR A 36 -8.20 30.07 17.95
C TYR A 36 -9.35 29.03 17.94
N THR A 37 -10.34 29.17 18.82
CA THR A 37 -11.52 28.30 18.85
C THR A 37 -12.40 28.47 17.62
N GLY A 38 -12.56 29.70 17.12
CA GLY A 38 -13.25 29.97 15.85
C GLY A 38 -12.55 29.30 14.66
N SER A 39 -11.22 29.33 14.61
CA SER A 39 -10.45 28.63 13.57
C SER A 39 -10.59 27.11 13.68
N LEU A 40 -10.63 26.55 14.90
CA LEU A 40 -10.87 25.12 15.12
C LEU A 40 -12.29 24.70 14.75
N VAL A 41 -13.30 25.53 15.00
CA VAL A 41 -14.72 25.25 14.67
C VAL A 41 -15.00 25.45 13.18
N ILE A 42 -14.39 26.44 12.53
CA ILE A 42 -14.53 26.65 11.07
C ILE A 42 -13.82 25.52 10.30
N ASN A 43 -12.69 25.01 10.81
CA ASN A 43 -12.04 23.83 10.26
C ASN A 43 -12.75 22.50 10.60
N ASN A 44 -13.71 22.52 11.54
CA ASN A 44 -14.54 21.38 11.94
C ASN A 44 -16.01 21.52 11.48
N LYS A 45 -16.34 22.51 10.63
CA LYS A 45 -17.64 22.52 9.94
C LYS A 45 -17.65 21.34 8.98
N ASP A 46 -18.26 20.24 9.42
CA ASP A 46 -18.71 19.08 8.64
C ASP A 46 -17.99 18.94 7.30
N THR A 47 -16.67 18.70 7.34
CA THR A 47 -15.99 18.14 6.16
C THR A 47 -16.65 16.80 5.94
N ALA A 48 -17.47 16.69 4.90
CA ALA A 48 -18.04 15.43 4.48
C ALA A 48 -16.87 14.47 4.25
N GLU A 49 -16.66 13.54 5.19
CA GLU A 49 -15.61 12.52 5.11
C GLU A 49 -16.23 11.28 4.45
N GLU A 50 -15.98 11.11 3.16
CA GLU A 50 -16.34 9.88 2.47
C GLU A 50 -15.39 8.76 2.93
N THR A 51 -15.93 7.68 3.48
CA THR A 51 -15.16 6.48 3.85
C THR A 51 -15.52 5.31 2.96
N VAL A 52 -14.58 4.86 2.13
CA VAL A 52 -14.74 3.66 1.31
C VAL A 52 -13.95 2.51 1.96
N LYS A 53 -14.64 1.44 2.36
CA LYS A 53 -14.02 0.22 2.94
C LYS A 53 -14.04 -0.93 1.93
N LEU A 54 -12.86 -1.45 1.60
CA LEU A 54 -12.70 -2.52 0.61
C LEU A 54 -12.00 -3.72 1.25
N ASN A 55 -12.67 -4.87 1.25
CA ASN A 55 -12.17 -6.09 1.87
C ASN A 55 -11.48 -6.98 0.82
N ASN A 56 -10.27 -7.46 1.11
CA ASN A 56 -9.55 -8.50 0.37
C ASN A 56 -9.48 -8.26 -1.15
N ALA A 57 -9.18 -7.02 -1.55
CA ALA A 57 -9.08 -6.64 -2.97
C ALA A 57 -7.93 -7.33 -3.73
N ILE A 58 -7.01 -7.97 -3.00
CA ILE A 58 -5.99 -8.90 -3.51
C ILE A 58 -6.16 -10.20 -2.72
N THR A 59 -6.39 -11.31 -3.41
CA THR A 59 -6.41 -12.64 -2.81
C THR A 59 -5.35 -13.52 -3.46
N ALA A 60 -4.89 -14.52 -2.71
CA ALA A 60 -4.12 -15.64 -3.22
C ALA A 60 -4.91 -16.93 -2.98
N SER A 61 -4.80 -17.89 -3.88
CA SER A 61 -5.21 -19.27 -3.66
C SER A 61 -4.09 -20.20 -4.10
N ILE A 62 -4.08 -21.40 -3.51
CA ILE A 62 -3.10 -22.44 -3.80
C ILE A 62 -3.78 -23.62 -4.47
N GLU A 63 -3.13 -24.14 -5.50
CA GLU A 63 -3.43 -25.42 -6.12
C GLU A 63 -2.17 -26.27 -6.16
N ILE A 64 -2.25 -27.50 -5.65
CA ILE A 64 -1.15 -28.46 -5.68
C ILE A 64 -1.58 -29.71 -6.43
N GLU A 65 -0.84 -30.08 -7.45
CA GLU A 65 -1.04 -31.30 -8.21
C GLU A 65 0.08 -32.29 -7.86
N GLN A 66 -0.29 -33.51 -7.47
CA GLN A 66 0.65 -34.59 -7.17
C GLN A 66 0.59 -35.65 -8.25
N TYR A 67 1.75 -35.98 -8.81
CA TYR A 67 1.91 -37.01 -9.83
C TYR A 67 2.78 -38.15 -9.32
N ARG A 68 2.38 -39.38 -9.64
CA ARG A 68 3.15 -40.61 -9.44
C ARG A 68 3.17 -41.39 -10.73
N ASP A 69 4.35 -41.82 -11.19
CA ASP A 69 4.53 -42.53 -12.46
C ASP A 69 3.88 -41.79 -13.65
N ASN A 70 4.06 -40.46 -13.71
CA ASN A 70 3.45 -39.56 -14.71
C ASN A 70 1.90 -39.53 -14.73
N LYS A 71 1.24 -40.00 -13.67
CA LYS A 71 -0.22 -39.93 -13.51
C LYS A 71 -0.57 -38.98 -12.38
N LEU A 72 -1.51 -38.08 -12.64
CA LEU A 72 -2.09 -37.23 -11.60
C LEU A 72 -2.85 -38.11 -10.59
N ILE A 73 -2.43 -38.11 -9.33
CA ILE A 73 -3.03 -38.93 -8.27
C ILE A 73 -3.80 -38.10 -7.24
N ALA A 74 -3.49 -36.80 -7.09
CA ALA A 74 -4.20 -35.92 -6.19
C ALA A 74 -4.13 -34.45 -6.65
N VAL A 75 -5.18 -33.69 -6.32
CA VAL A 75 -5.21 -32.23 -6.45
C VAL A 75 -5.69 -31.68 -5.11
N TYR A 76 -4.89 -30.78 -4.52
CA TYR A 76 -5.26 -29.99 -3.36
C TYR A 76 -5.56 -28.57 -3.81
N LYS A 77 -6.66 -27.98 -3.33
CA LYS A 77 -6.98 -26.57 -3.57
C LYS A 77 -7.40 -25.92 -2.27
N LYS A 78 -6.92 -24.70 -2.05
CA LYS A 78 -7.38 -23.84 -0.97
C LYS A 78 -7.48 -22.41 -1.49
N GLU A 79 -8.56 -21.76 -1.11
CA GLU A 79 -8.84 -20.37 -1.47
C GLU A 79 -8.56 -19.43 -0.30
N ASN A 80 -8.31 -18.16 -0.62
CA ASN A 80 -8.07 -17.09 0.34
C ASN A 80 -6.87 -17.38 1.26
N ASP A 81 -5.78 -17.87 0.67
CA ASP A 81 -4.52 -18.08 1.36
C ASP A 81 -4.05 -16.80 2.02
N PRO A 82 -3.51 -16.89 3.25
CA PRO A 82 -3.09 -15.72 3.97
C PRO A 82 -1.82 -15.14 3.36
N LEU A 83 -2.00 -13.97 2.74
CA LEU A 83 -0.90 -13.06 2.44
C LEU A 83 -0.27 -12.58 3.75
N THR A 84 1.05 -12.57 3.81
CA THR A 84 1.80 -12.14 5.01
C THR A 84 1.85 -10.60 5.11
N ARG A 85 2.21 -10.11 6.29
CA ARG A 85 2.53 -8.71 6.56
C ARG A 85 3.60 -8.17 5.63
N ASN A 86 4.58 -9.00 5.27
CA ASN A 86 5.65 -8.61 4.37
C ASN A 86 5.12 -8.30 2.96
N PHE A 87 4.17 -9.07 2.43
CA PHE A 87 3.55 -8.78 1.13
C PHE A 87 2.86 -7.42 1.14
N ILE A 88 2.09 -7.14 2.19
CA ILE A 88 1.39 -5.86 2.33
C ILE A 88 2.37 -4.70 2.59
N ALA A 89 3.45 -4.95 3.33
CA ALA A 89 4.53 -3.97 3.54
C ALA A 89 5.18 -3.55 2.21
N ILE A 90 5.39 -4.48 1.27
CA ILE A 90 5.89 -4.16 -0.07
C ILE A 90 4.93 -3.20 -0.79
N ILE A 91 3.62 -3.46 -0.72
CA ILE A 91 2.59 -2.60 -1.32
C ILE A 91 2.63 -1.20 -0.72
N ILE A 92 2.59 -1.10 0.60
CA ILE A 92 2.55 0.19 1.31
C ILE A 92 3.83 0.99 1.07
N ASN A 93 5.00 0.36 1.22
CA ASN A 93 6.27 1.06 1.14
C ASN A 93 6.58 1.54 -0.28
N THR A 94 6.27 0.71 -1.28
CA THR A 94 6.64 0.96 -2.68
C THR A 94 5.53 1.71 -3.42
N PHE A 95 4.33 1.13 -3.49
CA PHE A 95 3.26 1.62 -4.37
C PHE A 95 2.40 2.70 -3.73
N LEU A 96 2.40 2.80 -2.40
CA LEU A 96 1.77 3.90 -1.66
C LEU A 96 2.81 4.90 -1.14
N ALA A 97 4.04 4.84 -1.64
CA ALA A 97 5.14 5.79 -1.39
C ALA A 97 5.45 6.06 0.11
N MET A 98 5.10 5.14 1.02
CA MET A 98 5.29 5.34 2.46
C MET A 98 6.77 5.55 2.84
N LYS A 99 7.71 5.06 2.01
CA LYS A 99 9.15 5.34 2.18
C LYS A 99 9.47 6.84 2.27
N TYR A 100 8.81 7.66 1.46
CA TYR A 100 9.10 9.09 1.35
C TYR A 100 8.19 9.97 2.21
N GLN A 101 7.11 9.40 2.74
CA GLN A 101 6.03 10.15 3.39
C GLN A 101 5.94 9.93 4.89
N GLY A 102 6.56 8.88 5.44
CA GLY A 102 6.39 8.55 6.84
C GLY A 102 7.34 7.47 7.34
N THR A 103 6.85 6.69 8.30
CA THR A 103 7.57 5.52 8.83
C THR A 103 7.17 4.30 7.98
N PRO A 104 8.09 3.74 7.18
CA PRO A 104 7.77 2.60 6.34
C PRO A 104 7.48 1.37 7.22
N VAL A 105 6.73 0.43 6.67
CA VAL A 105 6.42 -0.83 7.35
C VAL A 105 7.68 -1.70 7.34
N PRO A 106 8.22 -2.11 8.51
CA PRO A 106 9.41 -2.94 8.54
C PRO A 106 9.17 -4.31 7.89
N ILE A 107 10.08 -4.73 7.02
CA ILE A 107 10.10 -6.08 6.44
C ILE A 107 11.05 -6.96 7.26
N THR A 108 10.59 -8.16 7.59
CA THR A 108 11.42 -9.18 8.24
C THR A 108 11.76 -10.26 7.22
N PHE A 109 13.04 -10.47 6.95
CA PHE A 109 13.53 -11.53 6.09
C PHE A 109 13.44 -12.89 6.79
N THR A 110 13.51 -13.99 6.03
CA THR A 110 13.44 -15.35 6.58
C THR A 110 14.57 -15.67 7.57
N ASP A 111 15.70 -14.96 7.49
CA ASP A 111 16.82 -15.07 8.44
C ASP A 111 16.64 -14.25 9.73
N GLY A 112 15.48 -13.58 9.90
CA GLY A 112 15.16 -12.73 11.04
C GLY A 112 15.70 -11.31 10.97
N THR A 113 16.47 -10.96 9.94
CA THR A 113 16.91 -9.57 9.73
C THR A 113 15.70 -8.68 9.46
N ILE A 114 15.71 -7.46 10.00
CA ILE A 114 14.66 -6.47 9.78
C ILE A 114 15.22 -5.30 8.97
N LEU A 115 14.48 -4.86 7.95
CA LEU A 115 14.76 -3.63 7.21
C LEU A 115 13.56 -2.67 7.31
N ASN A 116 13.82 -1.48 7.84
CA ASN A 116 12.78 -0.49 8.15
C ASN A 116 12.40 0.41 6.97
N ASP A 117 13.15 0.34 5.87
CA ASP A 117 13.07 1.23 4.71
C ASP A 117 13.08 0.45 3.39
N PHE A 118 12.64 -0.82 3.42
CA PHE A 118 12.56 -1.62 2.21
C PHE A 118 11.59 -1.00 1.21
N ILE A 119 12.10 -0.81 0.00
CA ILE A 119 11.32 -0.64 -1.23
C ILE A 119 11.84 -1.62 -2.27
N LEU A 120 10.98 -1.96 -3.22
CA LEU A 120 11.43 -2.56 -4.47
C LEU A 120 12.30 -1.51 -5.19
N ASP A 121 13.42 -1.94 -5.74
CA ASP A 121 14.33 -1.13 -6.56
C ASP A 121 14.92 -2.07 -7.62
N ASN A 122 14.83 -1.66 -8.89
CA ASN A 122 15.22 -2.49 -10.02
C ASN A 122 16.63 -2.16 -10.54
N ALA A 123 17.17 -0.99 -10.20
CA ALA A 123 18.42 -0.48 -10.72
C ALA A 123 19.62 -0.76 -9.82
N TYR A 124 19.49 -0.62 -8.50
CA TYR A 124 20.66 -0.60 -7.61
C TYR A 124 20.55 -1.58 -6.43
N ASN A 125 19.88 -1.16 -5.37
CA ASN A 125 19.78 -1.90 -4.12
C ASN A 125 18.49 -2.73 -4.18
N ASN A 126 18.40 -3.85 -3.47
CA ASN A 126 17.17 -4.65 -3.41
C ASN A 126 16.70 -5.29 -4.75
N LYS A 127 17.61 -5.41 -5.73
CA LYS A 127 17.32 -6.00 -7.04
C LYS A 127 16.60 -7.35 -6.93
N LEU A 128 15.39 -7.39 -7.47
CA LEU A 128 14.53 -8.57 -7.45
C LEU A 128 15.11 -9.68 -8.33
N LYS A 129 15.01 -10.92 -7.84
CA LYS A 129 15.43 -12.13 -8.57
C LYS A 129 14.28 -13.07 -8.91
N GLY A 130 13.05 -12.59 -8.69
CA GLY A 130 11.82 -13.35 -8.84
C GLY A 130 11.42 -14.07 -7.56
N THR A 131 10.31 -14.80 -7.66
CA THR A 131 9.79 -15.57 -6.55
C THR A 131 10.24 -17.03 -6.62
N TYR A 132 10.11 -17.67 -5.46
CA TYR A 132 10.35 -19.08 -5.25
C TYR A 132 9.16 -19.63 -4.47
N ILE A 133 8.76 -20.85 -4.76
CA ILE A 133 7.86 -21.59 -3.88
C ILE A 133 8.73 -22.57 -3.10
N ALA A 134 8.44 -22.70 -1.81
CA ALA A 134 9.04 -23.71 -0.97
C ALA A 134 7.95 -24.62 -0.40
N ILE A 135 8.31 -25.89 -0.22
CA ILE A 135 7.49 -26.91 0.45
C ILE A 135 8.22 -27.35 1.71
N GLY A 136 7.47 -27.65 2.76
CA GLY A 136 8.01 -27.95 4.08
C GLY A 136 7.20 -29.00 4.83
N ASN A 137 7.71 -29.40 6.00
CA ASN A 137 7.10 -30.41 6.87
C ASN A 137 6.94 -29.92 8.33
N GLY A 138 6.88 -28.61 8.55
CA GLY A 138 6.65 -28.01 9.86
C GLY A 138 5.21 -28.10 10.34
N THR A 139 5.00 -27.94 11.65
CA THR A 139 3.72 -28.28 12.32
C THR A 139 2.99 -27.07 12.91
N GLY A 140 3.34 -25.84 12.50
CA GLY A 140 2.68 -24.63 12.98
C GLY A 140 1.42 -24.27 12.18
N THR A 141 0.68 -23.26 12.64
CA THR A 141 -0.43 -22.67 11.90
C THR A 141 0.02 -21.34 11.30
N PRO A 142 -0.01 -21.17 9.96
CA PRO A 142 0.38 -19.95 9.30
C PRO A 142 -0.37 -18.74 9.84
N SER A 143 0.36 -17.64 10.03
CA SER A 143 -0.16 -16.38 10.53
C SER A 143 0.19 -15.22 9.62
N PHE A 144 -0.59 -14.14 9.70
CA PHE A 144 -0.31 -12.91 8.95
C PHE A 144 1.07 -12.34 9.29
N THR A 145 1.56 -12.59 10.50
CA THR A 145 2.84 -12.06 11.00
C THR A 145 4.04 -12.96 10.70
N ASP A 146 3.84 -14.09 10.03
CA ASP A 146 4.93 -14.99 9.68
C ASP A 146 5.90 -14.32 8.71
N TYR A 147 7.19 -14.50 8.98
CA TYR A 147 8.28 -14.02 8.14
C TYR A 147 9.14 -15.16 7.58
N ASN A 148 8.94 -16.39 8.08
CA ASN A 148 9.57 -17.62 7.61
C ASN A 148 8.59 -18.80 7.71
N MET A 149 8.80 -19.83 6.90
CA MET A 149 8.14 -21.13 7.06
C MET A 149 8.62 -21.80 8.35
N PHE A 150 7.84 -22.74 8.88
CA PHE A 150 8.21 -23.47 10.11
C PHE A 150 9.40 -24.40 9.87
N ASN A 151 9.40 -25.14 8.75
CA ASN A 151 10.49 -25.97 8.29
C ASN A 151 10.48 -26.18 6.77
N SER A 152 11.18 -25.33 6.03
CA SER A 152 11.35 -25.47 4.57
C SER A 152 12.32 -26.59 4.22
N VAL A 153 11.91 -27.49 3.31
CA VAL A 153 12.71 -28.66 2.88
C VAL A 153 13.19 -28.49 1.44
N TYR A 154 12.28 -28.19 0.51
CA TYR A 154 12.63 -27.88 -0.88
C TYR A 154 12.19 -26.47 -1.24
N MET A 155 12.91 -25.88 -2.18
CA MET A 155 12.58 -24.58 -2.74
C MET A 155 12.90 -24.59 -4.24
N SER A 156 11.95 -24.12 -5.05
CA SER A 156 12.06 -24.09 -6.50
C SER A 156 11.66 -22.71 -7.03
N ARG A 157 12.32 -22.26 -8.10
CA ARG A 157 12.04 -20.96 -8.70
C ARG A 157 10.69 -21.01 -9.39
N THR A 158 9.90 -19.95 -9.26
CA THR A 158 8.62 -19.87 -9.94
C THR A 158 8.77 -19.47 -11.41
N VAL A 159 7.74 -19.79 -12.17
CA VAL A 159 7.47 -19.25 -13.50
C VAL A 159 6.07 -18.64 -13.53
N LEU A 160 5.91 -17.49 -14.18
CA LEU A 160 4.59 -16.92 -14.47
C LEU A 160 4.01 -17.68 -15.66
N THR A 161 2.98 -18.48 -15.41
CA THR A 161 2.39 -19.39 -16.42
C THR A 161 1.14 -18.82 -17.05
N GLN A 162 0.45 -17.90 -16.38
CA GLN A 162 -0.78 -17.28 -16.89
C GLN A 162 -0.94 -15.85 -16.41
N GLU A 163 -1.35 -14.98 -17.34
CA GLU A 163 -1.91 -13.65 -17.08
C GLU A 163 -3.26 -13.58 -17.83
N THR A 164 -4.37 -13.47 -17.10
CA THR A 164 -5.71 -13.33 -17.71
C THR A 164 -6.48 -12.24 -17.01
N HIS A 165 -7.26 -11.46 -17.73
CA HIS A 165 -7.98 -10.34 -17.15
C HIS A 165 -9.26 -10.00 -17.93
N ASN A 166 -10.21 -9.39 -17.23
CA ASN A 166 -11.44 -8.84 -17.80
C ASN A 166 -11.67 -7.42 -17.24
N MET A 167 -12.88 -6.88 -17.35
CA MET A 167 -13.17 -5.52 -16.88
C MET A 167 -13.03 -5.34 -15.36
N THR A 168 -13.16 -6.40 -14.56
CA THR A 168 -13.26 -6.30 -13.10
C THR A 168 -12.21 -7.12 -12.34
N HIS A 169 -11.53 -8.05 -13.01
CA HIS A 169 -10.56 -8.96 -12.40
C HIS A 169 -9.30 -9.09 -13.24
N TYR A 170 -8.15 -9.15 -12.57
CA TYR A 170 -6.87 -9.60 -13.13
C TYR A 170 -6.43 -10.85 -12.36
N ILE A 171 -6.01 -11.87 -13.08
CA ILE A 171 -5.56 -13.15 -12.54
C ILE A 171 -4.15 -13.43 -13.04
N ALA A 172 -3.24 -13.69 -12.10
CA ALA A 172 -1.89 -14.18 -12.37
C ALA A 172 -1.67 -15.55 -11.72
N VAL A 173 -1.08 -16.47 -12.48
CA VAL A 173 -0.68 -17.79 -11.96
C VAL A 173 0.82 -17.91 -12.02
N ILE A 174 1.43 -18.16 -10.87
CA ILE A 174 2.83 -18.54 -10.76
C ILE A 174 2.95 -19.97 -10.27
N GLU A 175 3.92 -20.70 -10.81
CA GLU A 175 4.03 -22.14 -10.62
C GLU A 175 5.47 -22.56 -10.34
N ALA A 176 5.65 -23.59 -9.51
CA ALA A 176 6.93 -24.25 -9.31
C ALA A 176 6.77 -25.77 -9.30
N TYR A 177 7.82 -26.45 -9.74
CA TYR A 177 7.90 -27.90 -9.87
C TYR A 177 8.92 -28.48 -8.89
N PHE A 178 8.58 -29.62 -8.29
CA PHE A 178 9.43 -30.37 -7.37
C PHE A 178 9.45 -31.84 -7.76
N ILE A 179 10.60 -32.48 -7.62
CA ILE A 179 10.76 -33.93 -7.69
C ILE A 179 11.24 -34.36 -6.31
N ILE A 180 10.48 -35.25 -5.68
CA ILE A 180 10.72 -35.69 -4.31
C ILE A 180 11.78 -36.79 -4.32
N ASP A 181 12.87 -36.66 -3.57
CA ASP A 181 13.94 -37.67 -3.53
C ASP A 181 13.83 -38.61 -2.32
N GLU A 182 13.03 -38.27 -1.31
CA GLU A 182 12.72 -39.12 -0.15
C GLU A 182 11.23 -39.04 0.25
N ASP A 183 10.70 -40.15 0.78
CA ASP A 183 9.35 -40.19 1.33
C ASP A 183 9.14 -39.12 2.41
N MET A 184 8.13 -38.26 2.25
CA MET A 184 7.86 -37.17 3.19
C MET A 184 6.38 -36.80 3.28
N ASN A 185 6.00 -36.17 4.39
CA ASN A 185 4.73 -35.47 4.50
C ASN A 185 4.98 -33.98 4.28
N ILE A 186 4.41 -33.41 3.23
CA ILE A 186 4.40 -31.97 2.99
C ILE A 186 3.22 -31.40 3.77
N THR A 187 3.53 -30.55 4.74
CA THR A 187 2.55 -29.95 5.66
C THR A 187 2.41 -28.43 5.50
N GLU A 188 3.33 -27.80 4.78
CA GLU A 188 3.31 -26.36 4.56
C GLU A 188 3.89 -25.99 3.19
N VAL A 189 3.44 -24.85 2.67
CA VAL A 189 3.91 -24.24 1.43
C VAL A 189 4.09 -22.74 1.66
N GLY A 190 5.18 -22.18 1.15
CA GLY A 190 5.42 -20.73 1.21
C GLY A 190 5.78 -20.16 -0.15
N LEU A 191 5.29 -18.95 -0.43
CA LEU A 191 5.77 -18.12 -1.53
C LEU A 191 6.82 -17.15 -1.00
N LEU A 192 8.00 -17.12 -1.60
CA LEU A 192 9.11 -16.28 -1.19
C LEU A 192 9.55 -15.35 -2.32
N LEU A 193 9.82 -14.09 -1.99
CA LEU A 193 10.51 -13.16 -2.87
C LEU A 193 12.01 -13.18 -2.58
N LYS A 194 12.82 -13.43 -3.61
CA LYS A 194 14.28 -13.32 -3.50
C LYS A 194 14.73 -11.91 -3.90
N THR A 195 15.45 -11.25 -3.00
CA THR A 195 16.00 -9.91 -3.20
C THR A 195 17.46 -9.83 -2.78
N ARG A 196 18.20 -8.84 -3.28
CA ARG A 196 19.60 -8.60 -2.95
C ARG A 196 19.74 -7.40 -2.03
N ILE A 197 20.16 -7.61 -0.78
CA ILE A 197 20.48 -6.53 0.17
C ILE A 197 22.00 -6.39 0.24
N GLY A 198 22.55 -5.32 -0.33
CA GLY A 198 24.00 -5.14 -0.47
C GLY A 198 24.62 -6.25 -1.33
N SER A 199 25.50 -7.07 -0.76
CA SER A 199 26.12 -8.22 -1.45
C SER A 199 25.40 -9.55 -1.20
N THR A 200 24.36 -9.58 -0.37
CA THR A 200 23.75 -10.82 0.12
C THR A 200 22.34 -11.00 -0.43
N TYR A 201 22.00 -12.24 -0.82
CA TYR A 201 20.63 -12.58 -1.17
C TYR A 201 19.84 -12.94 0.08
N LYS A 202 18.65 -12.36 0.21
CA LYS A 202 17.69 -12.66 1.27
C LYS A 202 16.34 -13.03 0.66
N TYR A 203 15.52 -13.69 1.48
CA TYR A 203 14.17 -14.10 1.12
C TYR A 203 13.16 -13.40 2.01
N ILE A 204 12.04 -13.00 1.42
CA ILE A 204 10.89 -12.40 2.10
C ILE A 204 9.73 -13.34 1.87
N LEU A 205 9.15 -13.90 2.94
CA LEU A 205 7.93 -14.69 2.84
C LEU A 205 6.77 -13.77 2.43
N LEU A 206 6.03 -14.12 1.38
CA LEU A 206 4.89 -13.37 0.84
C LEU A 206 3.55 -14.01 1.18
N ALA A 207 3.46 -15.33 1.10
CA ALA A 207 2.29 -16.13 1.48
C ALA A 207 2.77 -17.41 2.18
N HIS A 208 1.95 -17.95 3.08
CA HIS A 208 2.27 -19.14 3.87
C HIS A 208 1.01 -19.96 4.12
N ASP A 209 1.00 -21.24 3.74
CA ASP A 209 -0.18 -22.08 3.88
C ASP A 209 0.15 -23.46 4.46
N THR A 210 -0.85 -24.09 5.07
CA THR A 210 -0.83 -25.47 5.56
C THR A 210 -1.51 -26.38 4.55
N VAL A 211 -0.82 -27.46 4.21
CA VAL A 211 -1.35 -28.51 3.33
C VAL A 211 -1.16 -29.87 3.99
N TYR A 212 -1.66 -30.93 3.37
CA TYR A 212 -1.37 -32.28 3.83
C TYR A 212 -1.24 -33.21 2.65
N ILE A 213 0.01 -33.44 2.22
CA ILE A 213 0.33 -34.26 1.06
C ILE A 213 1.35 -35.32 1.50
N ILE A 214 1.01 -36.59 1.29
CA ILE A 214 1.92 -37.71 1.52
C ILE A 214 2.66 -37.95 0.20
N ALA A 215 3.89 -37.48 0.12
CA ALA A 215 4.74 -37.64 -1.06
C ALA A 215 5.66 -38.85 -0.90
N LYS A 216 5.85 -39.58 -2.01
CA LYS A 216 6.79 -40.68 -2.11
C LYS A 216 8.00 -40.28 -2.94
N THR A 217 9.12 -40.97 -2.73
CA THR A 217 10.29 -40.82 -3.61
C THR A 217 9.86 -40.95 -5.09
N TYR A 218 10.34 -40.02 -5.90
CA TYR A 218 10.03 -39.79 -7.31
C TYR A 218 8.62 -39.27 -7.65
N ASP A 219 7.79 -38.93 -6.66
CA ASP A 219 6.60 -38.15 -6.94
C ASP A 219 7.00 -36.76 -7.49
N ALA A 220 6.24 -36.27 -8.46
CA ALA A 220 6.35 -34.90 -8.93
C ALA A 220 5.24 -34.05 -8.30
N ILE A 221 5.61 -32.94 -7.69
CA ILE A 221 4.68 -31.99 -7.08
C ILE A 221 4.71 -30.68 -7.87
N VAL A 222 3.55 -30.22 -8.27
CA VAL A 222 3.36 -28.92 -8.93
C VAL A 222 2.58 -28.03 -7.99
N VAL A 223 3.15 -26.89 -7.62
CA VAL A 223 2.49 -25.92 -6.74
C VAL A 223 2.22 -24.65 -7.53
N LYS A 224 0.97 -24.20 -7.51
CA LYS A 224 0.47 -22.99 -8.17
C LYS A 224 -0.05 -22.02 -7.12
N TYR A 225 0.40 -20.77 -7.18
CA TYR A 225 -0.28 -19.65 -6.53
C TYR A 225 -1.06 -18.87 -7.58
N VAL A 226 -2.36 -18.67 -7.33
CA VAL A 226 -3.26 -17.89 -8.17
C VAL A 226 -3.58 -16.59 -7.45
N PHE A 227 -3.06 -15.47 -7.97
CA PHE A 227 -3.35 -14.14 -7.46
C PHE A 227 -4.52 -13.54 -8.21
N THR A 228 -5.52 -13.05 -7.47
CA THR A 228 -6.65 -12.32 -8.03
C THR A 228 -6.65 -10.89 -7.51
N PHE A 229 -6.69 -9.92 -8.44
CA PHE A 229 -6.81 -8.51 -8.14
C PHE A 229 -8.18 -8.02 -8.58
N THR A 230 -8.84 -7.25 -7.72
CA THR A 230 -10.18 -6.70 -7.95
C THR A 230 -10.26 -5.24 -7.52
N LYS A 231 -11.46 -4.64 -7.52
CA LYS A 231 -11.69 -3.27 -7.06
C LYS A 231 -11.06 -3.03 -5.68
N PRO A 232 -10.32 -1.92 -5.50
CA PRO A 232 -10.25 -0.75 -6.37
C PRO A 232 -9.04 -0.75 -7.30
N PHE A 233 -8.25 -1.83 -7.34
CA PHE A 233 -6.97 -1.84 -8.04
C PHE A 233 -7.15 -1.81 -9.56
N THR A 234 -6.37 -0.96 -10.21
CA THR A 234 -6.37 -0.86 -11.66
C THR A 234 -5.54 -1.97 -12.30
N TYR A 235 -5.67 -2.10 -13.62
CA TYR A 235 -4.87 -3.00 -14.45
C TYR A 235 -3.38 -2.71 -14.30
N ASN A 236 -2.98 -1.44 -14.32
CA ASN A 236 -1.58 -1.05 -14.14
C ASN A 236 -1.02 -1.54 -12.81
N PHE A 237 -1.78 -1.39 -11.71
CA PHE A 237 -1.36 -1.89 -10.41
C PHE A 237 -1.17 -3.41 -10.43
N ALA A 238 -2.14 -4.15 -10.97
CA ALA A 238 -2.06 -5.60 -11.05
C ALA A 238 -0.86 -6.07 -11.91
N VAL A 239 -0.60 -5.41 -13.03
CA VAL A 239 0.57 -5.66 -13.89
C VAL A 239 1.87 -5.36 -13.15
N LEU A 240 1.96 -4.25 -12.41
CA LEU A 240 3.15 -3.89 -11.63
C LEU A 240 3.46 -4.93 -10.57
N ILE A 241 2.47 -5.37 -9.78
CA ILE A 241 2.66 -6.42 -8.77
C ILE A 241 3.07 -7.73 -9.45
N THR A 242 2.36 -8.15 -10.48
CA THR A 242 2.62 -9.44 -11.15
C THR A 242 4.00 -9.48 -11.79
N ARG A 243 4.38 -8.41 -12.49
CA ARG A 243 5.65 -8.37 -13.23
C ARG A 243 6.83 -8.09 -12.33
N LEU A 244 6.73 -7.09 -11.45
CA LEU A 244 7.86 -6.70 -10.61
C LEU A 244 7.99 -7.63 -9.40
N VAL A 245 6.91 -7.85 -8.65
CA VAL A 245 6.96 -8.64 -7.41
C VAL A 245 6.92 -10.13 -7.72
N LEU A 246 5.90 -10.62 -8.43
CA LEU A 246 5.65 -12.05 -8.52
C LEU A 246 6.58 -12.77 -9.50
N SER A 247 6.96 -12.14 -10.61
CA SER A 247 7.88 -12.74 -11.59
C SER A 247 9.31 -12.21 -11.54
N GLY A 248 9.56 -11.09 -10.85
CA GLY A 248 10.88 -10.48 -10.77
C GLY A 248 11.39 -9.94 -12.10
N LEU A 249 10.48 -9.61 -13.02
CA LEU A 249 10.83 -8.88 -14.23
C LEU A 249 11.30 -7.49 -13.83
N GLN A 250 12.36 -7.03 -14.50
CA GLN A 250 12.90 -5.69 -14.28
C GLN A 250 12.05 -4.60 -14.93
N TYR A 251 11.09 -4.96 -15.79
CA TYR A 251 10.31 -3.98 -16.54
C TYR A 251 8.86 -4.42 -16.62
N ALA A 252 7.96 -3.46 -16.42
CA ALA A 252 6.55 -3.55 -16.77
C ALA A 252 6.23 -2.43 -17.78
N TYR A 253 5.51 -2.77 -18.84
CA TYR A 253 4.90 -1.78 -19.73
C TYR A 253 3.53 -1.44 -19.16
N ILE A 254 3.32 -0.18 -18.84
CA ILE A 254 2.09 0.34 -18.24
C ILE A 254 1.66 1.59 -18.97
N VAL A 255 0.39 1.96 -18.83
CA VAL A 255 -0.15 3.19 -19.43
C VAL A 255 -0.19 4.25 -18.34
N ASP A 256 0.66 5.26 -18.43
CA ASP A 256 0.49 6.47 -17.63
C ASP A 256 -0.65 7.34 -18.20
N ILE A 257 -1.05 8.40 -17.50
CA ILE A 257 -2.14 9.30 -17.93
C ILE A 257 -1.95 9.91 -19.34
N ASN A 258 -0.72 9.98 -19.86
CA ASN A 258 -0.35 10.64 -21.10
C ASN A 258 0.06 9.65 -22.22
N ARG A 259 0.64 8.50 -21.87
CA ARG A 259 1.31 7.58 -22.81
C ARG A 259 1.65 6.24 -22.17
N ILE A 260 2.12 5.30 -23.00
CA ILE A 260 2.76 4.09 -22.50
C ILE A 260 4.13 4.47 -21.91
N THR A 261 4.34 4.13 -20.65
CA THR A 261 5.64 4.25 -20.00
C THR A 261 6.23 2.87 -19.73
N ARG A 262 7.55 2.80 -19.75
CA ARG A 262 8.30 1.60 -19.42
C ARG A 262 8.84 1.79 -18.02
N CYS A 263 8.53 0.83 -17.15
CA CYS A 263 9.21 0.58 -15.88
C CYS A 263 9.38 1.78 -14.96
N PRO A 264 8.58 1.90 -13.90
CA PRO A 264 9.05 2.64 -12.74
C PRO A 264 10.32 1.98 -12.20
N ASP A 265 11.43 2.71 -12.16
CA ASP A 265 12.42 2.50 -11.12
C ASP A 265 11.79 2.99 -9.83
N PHE A 266 11.83 2.13 -8.82
CA PHE A 266 11.34 2.51 -7.51
C PHE A 266 12.56 2.74 -6.66
N GLY A 267 12.80 3.97 -6.21
CA GLY A 267 13.90 4.24 -5.29
C GLY A 267 14.82 5.37 -5.66
N VAL A 268 16.04 5.30 -5.14
CA VAL A 268 16.98 6.41 -5.27
C VAL A 268 17.67 6.30 -6.61
N ASP A 269 17.25 7.15 -7.54
CA ASP A 269 17.94 7.38 -8.81
C ASP A 269 19.43 7.66 -8.55
N GLY A 270 20.30 6.99 -9.29
CA GLY A 270 21.74 6.99 -9.04
C GLY A 270 22.39 8.39 -9.08
N ALA A 271 23.41 8.56 -8.24
CA ALA A 271 24.35 9.71 -8.18
C ALA A 271 23.86 11.04 -7.59
N GLY A 272 22.97 10.98 -6.59
CA GLY A 272 22.85 12.02 -5.55
C GLY A 272 21.69 13.00 -5.70
N ASP A 273 21.03 13.02 -6.86
CA ASP A 273 19.83 13.80 -7.09
C ASP A 273 18.67 12.86 -7.47
N ASP A 274 17.92 12.43 -6.46
CA ASP A 274 16.60 11.82 -6.63
C ASP A 274 15.62 12.91 -7.11
N LEU A 275 15.60 13.11 -8.43
CA LEU A 275 14.82 14.15 -9.10
C LEU A 275 13.32 13.82 -9.06
N ILE A 276 12.97 12.53 -9.02
CA ILE A 276 11.59 12.05 -9.02
C ILE A 276 11.37 11.12 -7.84
N LYS A 277 11.09 11.73 -6.69
CA LYS A 277 10.61 10.99 -5.53
C LYS A 277 9.28 10.32 -5.84
N GLU A 278 9.18 9.04 -5.52
CA GLU A 278 7.90 8.35 -5.53
C GLU A 278 6.94 9.05 -4.59
N ASP A 279 5.74 9.31 -5.11
CA ASP A 279 4.71 10.01 -4.37
C ASP A 279 3.34 9.52 -4.80
N ILE A 280 2.30 9.85 -4.04
CA ILE A 280 0.92 9.61 -4.43
C ILE A 280 0.13 10.91 -4.46
N LEU A 281 -0.85 10.99 -5.36
CA LEU A 281 -1.86 12.05 -5.41
C LEU A 281 -3.25 11.43 -5.52
N MET A 282 -4.25 12.09 -4.95
CA MET A 282 -5.64 11.77 -5.25
C MET A 282 -6.21 12.77 -6.23
N TRP A 283 -6.89 12.28 -7.26
CA TRP A 283 -7.61 13.09 -8.23
C TRP A 283 -9.10 12.83 -8.12
N LEU A 284 -9.90 13.90 -8.10
CA LEU A 284 -11.34 13.82 -8.22
C LEU A 284 -11.74 13.94 -9.68
N GLY A 285 -12.66 13.06 -10.08
CA GLY A 285 -13.26 13.08 -11.41
C GLY A 285 -14.75 13.39 -11.38
N ASN A 286 -15.24 13.87 -12.52
CA ASN A 286 -16.67 13.99 -12.78
C ASN A 286 -17.09 13.09 -13.95
N ASN A 287 -17.83 12.05 -13.62
CA ASN A 287 -18.47 11.14 -14.55
C ASN A 287 -19.94 10.95 -14.14
N PRO A 288 -20.92 11.21 -15.01
CA PRO A 288 -22.35 11.02 -14.70
C PRO A 288 -22.74 9.57 -14.38
N SER A 289 -21.90 8.58 -14.72
CA SER A 289 -22.14 7.17 -14.45
C SER A 289 -20.81 6.47 -14.16
N PRO A 290 -20.19 6.76 -12.99
CA PRO A 290 -18.89 6.21 -12.66
C PRO A 290 -19.07 4.71 -12.38
N LEU A 291 -18.33 3.90 -13.14
CA LEU A 291 -18.31 2.45 -12.96
C LEU A 291 -16.86 2.00 -12.85
N PHE A 292 -16.59 1.19 -11.83
CA PHE A 292 -15.28 0.56 -11.69
C PHE A 292 -15.00 -0.33 -12.91
N THR A 293 -13.89 -0.07 -13.57
CA THR A 293 -13.23 -1.02 -14.47
C THR A 293 -11.73 -0.97 -14.19
N MET A 294 -11.04 -2.10 -14.32
CA MET A 294 -9.59 -2.13 -14.12
C MET A 294 -8.83 -1.31 -15.16
N TYR A 295 -9.41 -1.10 -16.36
CA TYR A 295 -8.79 -0.33 -17.44
C TYR A 295 -8.94 1.20 -17.26
N LYS A 296 -9.08 1.65 -16.03
CA LYS A 296 -9.10 3.07 -15.67
C LYS A 296 -7.68 3.57 -15.43
N TYR A 297 -7.10 4.16 -16.46
CA TYR A 297 -5.76 4.77 -16.41
C TYR A 297 -5.75 6.17 -15.82
N ASP A 298 -6.94 6.78 -15.70
CA ASP A 298 -7.20 8.08 -15.10
C ASP A 298 -8.67 8.13 -14.63
N VAL A 299 -9.04 9.17 -13.90
CA VAL A 299 -10.42 9.63 -13.76
C VAL A 299 -10.94 10.15 -15.12
N SER A 300 -12.24 10.09 -15.36
CA SER A 300 -12.89 10.43 -16.63
C SER A 300 -12.73 11.90 -17.01
N THR A 301 -12.96 12.82 -16.05
CA THR A 301 -12.73 14.25 -16.23
C THR A 301 -12.15 14.78 -14.92
N LYS A 302 -10.83 14.98 -14.86
CA LYS A 302 -10.19 15.55 -13.68
C LYS A 302 -10.74 16.95 -13.40
N ILE A 303 -11.26 17.15 -12.20
CA ILE A 303 -11.77 18.45 -11.73
C ILE A 303 -10.88 19.02 -10.63
N ALA A 304 -10.37 18.18 -9.74
CA ALA A 304 -9.53 18.62 -8.64
C ALA A 304 -8.48 17.56 -8.25
N GLU A 305 -7.48 17.98 -7.48
CA GLU A 305 -6.47 17.09 -6.91
C GLU A 305 -6.03 17.54 -5.51
N THR A 306 -5.40 16.63 -4.78
CA THR A 306 -4.81 16.96 -3.49
C THR A 306 -3.66 17.95 -3.65
N SER A 307 -3.68 19.05 -2.91
CA SER A 307 -2.59 20.06 -2.90
C SER A 307 -1.30 19.57 -2.22
N LYS A 308 -1.40 18.46 -1.47
CA LYS A 308 -0.29 17.76 -0.84
C LYS A 308 -0.51 16.27 -1.02
N THR A 309 0.58 15.54 -0.97
CA THR A 309 0.60 14.09 -0.79
C THR A 309 -0.42 13.60 0.25
N PRO A 310 -1.32 12.67 -0.11
CA PRO A 310 -2.21 12.02 0.84
C PRO A 310 -1.44 11.31 1.94
N ARG A 311 -1.93 11.38 3.17
CA ARG A 311 -1.33 10.69 4.31
C ARG A 311 -1.70 9.21 4.27
N VAL A 312 -0.68 8.35 4.21
CA VAL A 312 -0.84 6.90 4.42
C VAL A 312 -0.60 6.56 5.89
N THR A 313 -1.47 5.75 6.46
CA THR A 313 -1.29 5.12 7.78
C THR A 313 -1.72 3.67 7.70
N TYR A 314 -1.25 2.85 8.62
CA TYR A 314 -1.61 1.43 8.66
C TYR A 314 -1.73 0.95 10.11
N GLY A 315 -2.46 -0.13 10.29
CA GLY A 315 -2.51 -0.88 11.54
C GLY A 315 -2.77 -2.35 11.24
N TYR A 316 -2.36 -3.23 12.15
CA TYR A 316 -2.57 -4.65 11.98
C TYR A 316 -2.77 -5.33 13.33
N ASN A 317 -3.38 -6.51 13.29
CA ASN A 317 -3.46 -7.45 14.40
C ASN A 317 -3.04 -8.84 13.88
N LYS A 318 -3.38 -9.92 14.61
CA LYS A 318 -2.99 -11.27 14.22
C LYS A 318 -3.64 -11.79 12.94
N THR A 319 -4.82 -11.28 12.59
CA THR A 319 -5.67 -11.81 11.51
C THR A 319 -5.94 -10.80 10.41
N SER A 320 -5.58 -9.53 10.60
CA SER A 320 -5.93 -8.47 9.66
C SER A 320 -4.91 -7.33 9.63
N ILE A 321 -4.86 -6.64 8.50
CA ILE A 321 -4.19 -5.36 8.31
C ILE A 321 -5.13 -4.39 7.62
N TRP A 322 -5.05 -3.13 8.00
CA TRP A 322 -5.76 -2.05 7.33
C TRP A 322 -4.79 -0.94 6.96
N VAL A 323 -5.00 -0.37 5.79
CA VAL A 323 -4.28 0.79 5.26
C VAL A 323 -5.29 1.90 5.06
N ILE A 324 -5.01 3.06 5.63
CA ILE A 324 -5.83 4.25 5.52
C ILE A 324 -5.05 5.28 4.73
N ILE A 325 -5.60 5.70 3.60
CA ILE A 325 -5.07 6.76 2.76
C ILE A 325 -6.03 7.94 2.89
N HIS A 326 -5.54 9.07 3.38
CA HIS A 326 -6.36 10.24 3.68
C HIS A 326 -5.79 11.48 2.98
N GLY A 327 -6.56 12.06 2.06
CA GLY A 327 -6.23 13.30 1.35
C GLY A 327 -7.27 14.38 1.58
N TRP A 328 -6.87 15.64 1.41
CA TRP A 328 -7.77 16.80 1.41
C TRP A 328 -7.73 17.45 0.02
N ILE A 329 -8.90 17.67 -0.55
CA ILE A 329 -9.07 18.19 -1.91
C ILE A 329 -10.01 19.38 -1.85
N GLU A 330 -9.60 20.50 -2.43
CA GLU A 330 -10.44 21.68 -2.55
C GLU A 330 -11.21 21.61 -3.87
N LEU A 331 -12.53 21.73 -3.81
CA LEU A 331 -13.39 21.86 -4.99
C LEU A 331 -13.70 23.34 -5.22
N ASP A 332 -13.68 23.74 -6.49
CA ASP A 332 -14.12 25.07 -6.91
C ASP A 332 -15.66 25.14 -6.94
N ALA A 333 -16.20 26.36 -7.08
CA ALA A 333 -17.65 26.56 -7.08
C ALA A 333 -18.33 25.82 -8.23
N GLU A 334 -19.43 25.12 -7.91
CA GLU A 334 -20.29 24.38 -8.85
C GLU A 334 -19.74 23.04 -9.36
N GLU A 335 -18.57 22.59 -8.88
CA GLU A 335 -18.05 21.28 -9.25
C GLU A 335 -18.74 20.14 -8.50
N THR A 336 -18.83 18.99 -9.17
CA THR A 336 -19.36 17.74 -8.62
C THR A 336 -18.36 16.61 -8.85
N ALA A 337 -17.89 15.96 -7.78
CA ALA A 337 -17.02 14.79 -7.89
C ALA A 337 -17.81 13.50 -7.69
N THR A 338 -17.64 12.54 -8.60
CA THR A 338 -18.36 11.26 -8.58
C THR A 338 -17.41 10.05 -8.49
N GLU A 339 -16.11 10.29 -8.58
CA GLU A 339 -15.08 9.26 -8.59
C GLU A 339 -13.77 9.83 -8.03
N VAL A 340 -12.94 8.94 -7.47
CA VAL A 340 -11.57 9.26 -7.07
C VAL A 340 -10.58 8.29 -7.70
N GLY A 341 -9.47 8.82 -8.19
CA GLY A 341 -8.29 8.09 -8.60
C GLY A 341 -7.16 8.30 -7.61
N LEU A 342 -6.37 7.25 -7.33
CA LEU A 342 -5.10 7.38 -6.62
C LEU A 342 -3.98 7.14 -7.63
N LEU A 343 -3.19 8.18 -7.88
CA LEU A 343 -2.09 8.14 -8.83
C LEU A 343 -0.78 7.98 -8.09
N LEU A 344 0.06 7.08 -8.58
CA LEU A 344 1.45 6.90 -8.20
C LEU A 344 2.33 7.71 -9.15
N LYS A 345 3.06 8.66 -8.59
CA LYS A 345 4.16 9.36 -9.24
C LYS A 345 5.41 8.52 -9.13
N THR A 346 6.11 8.35 -10.23
CA THR A 346 7.37 7.60 -10.31
C THR A 346 8.14 8.09 -11.53
N ASP A 347 9.39 7.72 -11.67
CA ASP A 347 10.13 7.96 -12.90
C ASP A 347 9.51 7.21 -14.10
N GLY A 348 9.65 7.80 -15.30
CA GLY A 348 9.23 7.15 -16.54
C GLY A 348 10.46 6.87 -17.40
N VAL A 349 10.74 5.60 -17.71
CA VAL A 349 11.92 5.26 -18.52
C VAL A 349 11.58 5.36 -20.01
N TRP A 350 11.52 6.59 -20.52
CA TRP A 350 11.70 6.85 -21.95
C TRP A 350 12.78 7.92 -22.15
N ASP A 351 13.90 7.51 -22.76
CA ASP A 351 14.93 8.36 -23.39
C ASP A 351 15.72 9.32 -22.50
N TYR A 352 16.11 8.92 -21.27
CA TYR A 352 16.83 9.80 -20.32
C TYR A 352 16.05 11.08 -19.96
N SER A 353 14.77 11.13 -20.31
CA SER A 353 13.93 12.26 -19.99
C SER A 353 13.39 12.05 -18.58
N TRP A 354 13.86 12.89 -17.65
CA TRP A 354 13.48 12.91 -16.23
C TRP A 354 12.03 13.37 -16.01
N TYR A 355 11.10 12.89 -16.84
CA TYR A 355 9.68 13.22 -16.72
C TYR A 355 8.99 12.21 -15.82
N PRO A 356 8.23 12.67 -14.81
CA PRO A 356 7.47 11.77 -13.97
C PRO A 356 6.37 11.08 -14.78
N ALA A 357 6.24 9.77 -14.57
CA ALA A 357 5.08 9.00 -14.93
C ALA A 357 4.03 9.10 -13.81
N TRP A 358 2.76 9.22 -14.20
CA TRP A 358 1.62 9.22 -13.29
C TRP A 358 0.74 8.02 -13.61
N ILE A 359 0.73 7.07 -12.70
CA ILE A 359 0.08 5.77 -12.90
C ILE A 359 -1.11 5.71 -11.98
N ASN A 360 -2.33 5.66 -12.53
CA ASN A 360 -3.49 5.41 -11.69
C ASN A 360 -3.44 3.98 -11.14
N ILE A 361 -3.34 3.83 -9.81
CA ILE A 361 -3.23 2.54 -9.12
C ILE A 361 -4.51 2.13 -8.40
N LEU A 362 -5.37 3.10 -8.03
CA LEU A 362 -6.72 2.85 -7.52
C LEU A 362 -7.73 3.69 -8.28
N TYR A 363 -8.90 3.12 -8.58
CA TYR A 363 -10.04 3.86 -9.09
C TYR A 363 -11.30 3.47 -8.32
N ILE A 364 -12.03 4.47 -7.83
CA ILE A 364 -13.16 4.28 -6.92
C ILE A 364 -14.30 5.22 -7.34
N PRO A 365 -15.39 4.70 -7.92
CA PRO A 365 -16.67 5.41 -7.94
C PRO A 365 -17.10 5.74 -6.51
N LEU A 366 -17.47 6.99 -6.25
CA LEU A 366 -17.93 7.42 -4.94
C LEU A 366 -19.37 6.96 -4.73
N ASP A 367 -19.69 6.50 -3.52
CA ASP A 367 -21.06 6.12 -3.17
C ASP A 367 -21.92 7.37 -2.98
N THR A 368 -21.31 8.47 -2.51
CA THR A 368 -21.93 9.79 -2.43
C THR A 368 -21.18 10.80 -3.31
N THR A 369 -21.91 11.54 -4.13
CA THR A 369 -21.33 12.63 -4.94
C THR A 369 -20.90 13.77 -4.02
N LEU A 370 -19.65 14.20 -4.14
CA LEU A 370 -19.17 15.41 -3.48
C LEU A 370 -19.64 16.61 -4.31
N THR A 371 -20.22 17.61 -3.65
CA THR A 371 -20.75 18.80 -4.33
C THR A 371 -20.37 20.07 -3.60
N GLY A 372 -20.17 21.13 -4.37
CA GLY A 372 -20.02 22.49 -3.86
C GLY A 372 -18.61 22.84 -3.41
N PRO A 373 -18.34 24.16 -3.31
CA PRO A 373 -17.00 24.66 -3.02
C PRO A 373 -16.56 24.32 -1.60
N GLY A 374 -15.26 24.10 -1.43
CA GLY A 374 -14.63 23.91 -0.12
C GLY A 374 -13.66 22.75 -0.07
N ILE A 375 -13.09 22.53 1.10
CA ILE A 375 -12.14 21.43 1.35
C ILE A 375 -12.92 20.18 1.74
N HIS A 376 -12.74 19.12 0.98
CA HIS A 376 -13.33 17.80 1.21
C HIS A 376 -12.25 16.82 1.66
N GLY A 377 -12.55 16.01 2.67
CA GLY A 377 -11.68 14.94 3.14
C GLY A 377 -12.04 13.63 2.45
N VAL A 378 -11.09 13.00 1.76
CA VAL A 378 -11.29 11.71 1.11
C VAL A 378 -10.48 10.64 1.82
N LYS A 379 -11.15 9.60 2.28
CA LYS A 379 -10.54 8.50 3.03
C LYS A 379 -10.80 7.15 2.39
N ILE A 380 -9.72 6.53 1.95
CA ILE A 380 -9.71 5.17 1.38
C ILE A 380 -9.19 4.21 2.45
N ILE A 381 -9.97 3.18 2.76
CA ILE A 381 -9.59 2.13 3.70
C ILE A 381 -9.47 0.80 2.94
N LEU A 382 -8.23 0.34 2.76
CA LEU A 382 -7.93 -1.00 2.27
C LEU A 382 -7.85 -1.94 3.46
N TYR A 383 -8.69 -2.97 3.50
CA TYR A 383 -8.78 -3.94 4.59
C TYR A 383 -8.45 -5.33 4.09
N TYR A 384 -7.47 -6.00 4.70
CA TYR A 384 -7.10 -7.38 4.39
C TYR A 384 -7.27 -8.24 5.63
N SER A 385 -8.00 -9.35 5.52
CA SER A 385 -8.33 -10.27 6.61
C SER A 385 -8.12 -11.71 6.16
N GLN A 386 -7.56 -12.52 7.06
CA GLN A 386 -7.45 -13.97 6.91
C GLN A 386 -8.80 -14.69 7.07
N GLU A 387 -9.76 -14.05 7.74
CA GLU A 387 -11.13 -14.57 7.85
C GLU A 387 -11.92 -14.09 6.63
N GLY A 388 -11.97 -14.92 5.59
CA GLY A 388 -12.74 -14.73 4.36
C GLY A 388 -13.62 -15.93 4.07
#